data_AF-A0AAQ3SW91-F1
#
_entry.id   AF-A0AAQ3SW91-F1
#
_cell.length_a   1.000
_cell.length_b   1.000
_cell.length_c   1.000
_cell.angle_alpha   90.00
_cell.angle_beta   90.00
_cell.angle_gamma   90.00
#
_symmetry.space_group_name_H-M   'P 1'
#
loop_
_entity.id
_entity.type
_entity.pdbx_description
1 polymer ?
#
loop_
_entity_poly.entity_id
_entity_poly.type
_entity_poly.pdbx_seq_one_letter_code
_entity_poly.pdbx_strand_id
1 'polypeptide(L)'
;MMLDTAKKFRQVFNSLEIQDPNYTFNPSHEEWDNAATVCRLLKVFYEATNVISGTKYPTANLYLHEMLKVKLTLDQQAFEEESEMHSMLKYMKKKFDKSQGVDIEMGTTDNDPLATWDRHVTVRAQSGGEASLELESYLSKVPIRRSDRFNILTWWQMNSSEYPTLSRMARDMLAVPASTVASESAFSTGSRVLSDFRSRMTPETVEALVCLQDWIRASGNTQRSMDSVHDITVEGEEEP
;
A
#
# COMPACT_ATOMS: atom_id res chain seq x y z
N MET A 1 -3.75 19.99 1.50
CA MET A 1 -4.74 19.81 2.59
C MET A 1 -5.26 21.16 3.06
N MET A 2 -6.42 21.23 3.72
CA MET A 2 -7.07 22.48 4.17
C MET A 2 -6.18 23.33 5.11
N LEU A 3 -5.33 22.69 5.93
CA LEU A 3 -4.40 23.40 6.82
C LEU A 3 -3.17 24.00 6.09
N ASP A 4 -2.68 23.37 5.02
CA ASP A 4 -1.60 23.95 4.18
C ASP A 4 -2.04 25.23 3.48
N THR A 5 -3.33 25.32 3.11
CA THR A 5 -3.90 26.55 2.56
C THR A 5 -4.04 27.63 3.63
N ALA A 6 -4.41 27.27 4.86
CA ALA A 6 -4.56 28.20 5.98
C ALA A 6 -3.23 28.88 6.36
N LYS A 7 -2.11 28.16 6.30
CA LYS A 7 -0.76 28.71 6.55
C LYS A 7 -0.41 29.94 5.70
N LYS A 8 -0.90 30.00 4.46
CA LYS A 8 -0.65 31.14 3.56
C LYS A 8 -1.27 32.45 4.07
N PHE A 9 -2.28 32.34 4.92
CA PHE A 9 -3.01 33.47 5.49
C PHE A 9 -2.50 33.89 6.87
N ARG A 10 -1.40 33.34 7.37
CA ARG A 10 -0.79 33.74 8.66
C ARG A 10 -0.59 35.25 8.76
N GLN A 11 -0.12 35.88 7.69
CA GLN A 11 0.07 37.33 7.64
C GLN A 11 -1.25 38.12 7.69
N VAL A 12 -2.33 37.52 7.18
CA VAL A 12 -3.67 38.13 7.21
C VAL A 12 -4.22 38.12 8.63
N PHE A 13 -4.04 37.03 9.38
CA PHE A 13 -4.43 36.95 10.79
C PHE A 13 -3.69 37.97 11.66
N ASN A 14 -2.37 38.14 11.45
CA ASN A 14 -1.60 39.19 12.13
C ASN A 14 -2.07 40.61 11.77
N SER A 15 -2.49 40.81 10.52
CA SER A 15 -2.99 42.12 10.07
C SER A 15 -4.38 42.44 10.65
N LEU A 16 -5.23 41.42 10.82
CA LEU A 16 -6.56 41.53 11.42
C LEU A 16 -6.50 41.91 12.90
N GLU A 17 -5.51 41.40 13.64
CA GLU A 17 -5.26 41.80 15.04
C GLU A 17 -4.92 43.28 15.20
N ILE A 18 -4.25 43.88 14.21
CA ILE A 18 -3.91 45.30 14.22
C ILE A 18 -5.14 46.17 13.82
N GLN A 19 -6.01 45.64 12.95
CA GLN A 19 -7.11 46.40 12.34
C GLN A 19 -8.43 46.30 13.11
N ASP A 20 -8.71 45.19 13.78
CA ASP A 20 -9.96 44.95 14.50
C ASP A 20 -9.69 44.77 16.01
N PRO A 21 -10.04 45.78 16.85
CA PRO A 21 -9.88 45.71 18.30
C PRO A 21 -10.66 44.57 18.98
N ASN A 22 -11.66 43.99 18.31
CA ASN A 22 -12.46 42.88 18.82
C ASN A 22 -11.97 41.51 18.35
N TYR A 23 -10.94 41.45 17.51
CA TYR A 23 -10.40 40.19 17.01
C TYR A 23 -9.46 39.54 18.04
N THR A 24 -9.88 38.40 18.58
CA THR A 24 -9.15 37.66 19.64
C THR A 24 -8.59 36.31 19.18
N PHE A 25 -8.84 35.93 17.92
CA PHE A 25 -8.55 34.59 17.41
C PHE A 25 -7.26 34.53 16.58
N ASN A 26 -6.20 35.23 16.99
CA ASN A 26 -4.91 35.11 16.31
C ASN A 26 -4.14 33.89 16.84
N PRO A 27 -3.88 32.86 16.02
CA PRO A 27 -3.14 31.70 16.50
C PRO A 27 -1.69 32.08 16.82
N SER A 28 -1.18 31.58 17.95
CA SER A 28 0.17 31.83 18.42
C SER A 28 1.23 31.19 17.48
N HIS A 29 2.49 31.61 17.63
CA HIS A 29 3.59 31.00 16.89
C HIS A 29 3.66 29.47 17.13
N GLU A 30 3.46 29.05 18.38
CA GLU A 30 3.44 27.65 18.78
C GLU A 30 2.28 26.88 18.12
N GLU A 31 1.09 27.47 18.04
CA GLU A 31 -0.06 26.83 17.37
C GLU A 31 0.19 26.65 15.86
N TRP A 32 0.87 27.61 15.22
CA TRP A 32 1.28 27.48 13.82
C TRP A 32 2.34 26.40 13.60
N ASP A 33 3.28 26.24 14.54
CA ASP A 33 4.29 25.19 14.51
C ASP A 33 3.66 23.81 14.77
N ASN A 34 2.71 23.73 15.70
CA ASN A 34 1.93 22.52 15.97
C ASN A 34 1.11 22.10 14.75
N ALA A 35 0.40 23.05 14.12
CA ALA A 35 -0.33 22.82 12.88
C ALA A 35 0.60 22.37 11.74
N ALA A 36 1.83 22.89 11.69
CA ALA A 36 2.84 22.45 10.73
C ALA A 36 3.22 20.98 10.92
N THR A 37 3.45 20.55 12.16
CA THR A 37 3.76 19.16 12.49
C THR A 37 2.61 18.22 12.11
N VAL A 38 1.38 18.59 12.46
CA VAL A 38 0.19 17.82 12.06
C VAL A 38 0.05 17.71 10.55
N CYS A 39 0.27 18.80 9.80
CA CYS A 39 0.24 18.76 8.34
C CYS A 39 1.31 17.83 7.76
N ARG A 40 2.53 17.87 8.28
CA ARG A 40 3.60 16.96 7.85
C ARG A 40 3.21 15.51 8.07
N LEU A 41 2.65 15.20 9.24
CA LEU A 41 2.20 13.84 9.55
C LEU A 41 1.06 13.40 8.65
N LEU A 42 -0.03 14.19 8.56
CA LEU A 42 -1.20 13.86 7.75
C LEU A 42 -0.86 13.73 6.26
N LYS A 43 0.18 14.44 5.78
CA LYS A 43 0.66 14.30 4.41
C LYS A 43 1.14 12.88 4.12
N VAL A 44 1.85 12.23 5.06
CA VAL A 44 2.30 10.83 4.91
C VAL A 44 1.11 9.88 4.79
N PHE A 45 0.07 10.07 5.61
CA PHE A 45 -1.17 9.29 5.50
C PHE A 45 -1.91 9.53 4.19
N TYR A 46 -1.97 10.78 3.74
CA TYR A 46 -2.62 11.16 2.49
C TYR A 46 -1.91 10.53 1.28
N GLU A 47 -0.58 10.58 1.24
CA GLU A 47 0.22 9.95 0.20
C GLU A 47 0.03 8.42 0.20
N ALA A 48 0.13 7.78 1.36
CA ALA A 48 -0.13 6.35 1.51
C ALA A 48 -1.55 5.97 1.05
N THR A 49 -2.55 6.76 1.44
CA THR A 49 -3.96 6.54 1.06
C THR A 49 -4.13 6.70 -0.44
N ASN A 50 -3.56 7.72 -1.08
CA ASN A 50 -3.65 7.89 -2.52
C ASN A 50 -3.03 6.72 -3.29
N VAL A 51 -1.91 6.18 -2.80
CA VAL A 51 -1.27 5.00 -3.40
C VAL A 51 -2.16 3.78 -3.25
N ILE A 52 -2.67 3.52 -2.04
CA ILE A 52 -3.47 2.32 -1.76
C ILE A 52 -4.84 2.40 -2.43
N SER A 53 -5.56 3.51 -2.26
CA SER A 53 -6.88 3.76 -2.86
C SER A 53 -6.82 3.98 -4.37
N GLY A 54 -5.69 4.41 -4.91
CA GLY A 54 -5.46 4.50 -6.36
C GLY A 54 -5.28 3.14 -7.03
N THR A 55 -5.06 2.07 -6.26
CA THR A 55 -4.98 0.71 -6.77
C THR A 55 -6.25 -0.08 -6.48
N LYS A 56 -6.79 -0.75 -7.50
CA LYS A 56 -7.97 -1.62 -7.34
C LYS A 56 -7.68 -2.83 -6.43
N TYR A 57 -6.43 -3.31 -6.47
CA TYR A 57 -5.95 -4.45 -5.71
C TYR A 57 -4.56 -4.15 -5.14
N PRO A 58 -4.47 -3.42 -4.01
CA PRO A 58 -3.18 -3.16 -3.38
C PRO A 58 -2.57 -4.51 -2.94
N THR A 59 -1.45 -4.88 -3.55
CA THR A 59 -0.71 -6.09 -3.20
C THR A 59 0.17 -5.85 -1.97
N ALA A 60 0.60 -6.93 -1.29
CA ALA A 60 1.38 -6.85 -0.06
C ALA A 60 2.68 -6.04 -0.23
N ASN A 61 3.36 -6.13 -1.38
CA ASN A 61 4.56 -5.32 -1.64
C ASN A 61 4.28 -3.81 -1.63
N LEU A 62 3.11 -3.37 -2.07
CA LEU A 62 2.73 -1.96 -2.10
C LEU A 62 2.26 -1.50 -0.73
N TYR A 63 1.35 -2.27 -0.13
CA TYR A 63 0.73 -1.93 1.15
C TYR A 63 1.77 -1.87 2.29
N LEU A 64 2.64 -2.88 2.40
CA LEU A 64 3.65 -2.92 3.46
C LEU A 64 4.60 -1.72 3.38
N HIS A 65 4.97 -1.29 2.18
CA HIS A 65 5.84 -0.14 1.98
C HIS A 65 5.21 1.15 2.51
N GLU A 66 3.95 1.41 2.15
CA GLU A 66 3.23 2.60 2.57
C GLU A 66 2.90 2.58 4.07
N MET A 67 2.50 1.42 4.62
CA MET A 67 2.28 1.27 6.06
C MET A 67 3.54 1.46 6.88
N LEU A 68 4.69 0.97 6.40
CA LEU A 68 5.97 1.17 7.09
C LEU A 68 6.41 2.64 7.09
N LYS A 69 6.16 3.40 6.02
CA LYS A 69 6.40 4.85 6.02
C LYS A 69 5.58 5.54 7.09
N VAL A 70 4.27 5.26 7.14
CA VAL A 70 3.36 5.81 8.15
C VAL A 70 3.85 5.46 9.56
N LYS A 71 4.18 4.19 9.80
CA LYS A 71 4.68 3.72 11.10
C LYS A 71 5.97 4.43 11.51
N LEU A 72 6.96 4.49 10.63
CA LEU A 72 8.25 5.15 10.92
C LEU A 72 8.08 6.64 11.23
N THR A 73 7.22 7.34 10.49
CA THR A 73 6.94 8.75 10.78
C THR A 73 6.24 8.93 12.13
N LEU A 74 5.26 8.09 12.46
CA LEU A 74 4.60 8.12 13.77
C LEU A 74 5.59 7.84 14.91
N ASP A 75 6.47 6.85 14.74
CA ASP A 75 7.47 6.47 15.75
C ASP A 75 8.49 7.58 15.99
N GLN A 76 8.95 8.25 14.94
CA GLN A 76 9.87 9.39 15.04
C GLN A 76 9.22 10.57 15.75
N GLN A 77 8.00 10.94 15.34
CA GLN A 77 7.32 12.13 15.85
C GLN A 77 6.79 11.93 17.28
N ALA A 78 6.47 10.70 17.68
CA ALA A 78 6.00 10.40 19.04
C ALA A 78 7.11 10.45 20.12
N PHE A 79 8.37 10.70 19.75
CA PHE A 79 9.52 10.70 20.66
C PHE A 79 9.90 12.11 21.20
N GLU A 80 9.43 13.21 20.59
CA GLU A 80 9.92 14.58 20.87
C GLU A 80 9.16 15.40 21.96
N GLU A 81 9.54 15.34 23.25
CA GLU A 81 9.01 16.19 24.37
C GLU A 81 7.48 16.20 24.67
N GLU A 82 7.14 16.17 25.96
CA GLU A 82 5.76 15.99 26.44
C GLU A 82 4.91 17.28 26.25
N SER A 83 4.26 17.41 25.09
CA SER A 83 3.26 18.45 24.79
C SER A 83 1.84 17.85 24.60
N GLU A 84 0.80 18.69 24.57
CA GLU A 84 -0.56 18.29 24.17
C GLU A 84 -0.58 17.64 22.78
N MET A 85 0.30 18.09 21.87
CA MET A 85 0.51 17.47 20.57
C MET A 85 0.99 16.01 20.69
N HIS A 86 1.84 15.71 21.69
CA HIS A 86 2.32 14.35 21.93
C HIS A 86 1.23 13.42 22.38
N SER A 87 0.27 13.92 23.15
CA SER A 87 -0.89 13.12 23.54
C SER A 87 -1.69 12.68 22.31
N MET A 88 -1.88 13.58 21.34
CA MET A 88 -2.51 13.25 20.06
C MET A 88 -1.66 12.28 19.22
N LEU A 89 -0.34 12.49 19.10
CA LEU A 89 0.56 11.60 18.36
C LEU A 89 0.61 10.18 18.95
N LYS A 90 0.73 10.08 20.28
CA LYS A 90 0.68 8.81 21.03
C LYS A 90 -0.67 8.11 20.81
N TYR A 91 -1.77 8.85 20.83
CA TYR A 91 -3.10 8.30 20.55
C TYR A 91 -3.24 7.81 19.10
N MET A 92 -2.77 8.58 18.12
CA MET A 92 -2.77 8.18 16.70
C MET A 92 -1.93 6.93 16.47
N LYS A 93 -0.74 6.87 17.08
CA LYS A 93 0.13 5.69 17.07
C LYS A 93 -0.57 4.47 17.68
N LYS A 94 -1.13 4.61 18.88
CA LYS A 94 -1.87 3.51 19.55
C LYS A 94 -3.01 2.97 18.69
N LYS A 95 -3.77 3.86 18.05
CA LYS A 95 -4.86 3.47 17.15
C LYS A 95 -4.35 2.76 15.90
N PHE A 96 -3.22 3.21 15.35
CA PHE A 96 -2.55 2.57 14.22
C PHE A 96 -2.06 1.16 14.60
N ASP A 97 -1.33 1.00 15.70
CA ASP A 97 -0.82 -0.29 16.15
C ASP A 97 -1.95 -1.31 16.43
N LYS A 98 -3.04 -0.84 17.06
CA LYS A 98 -4.25 -1.65 17.26
C LYS A 98 -4.85 -2.14 15.94
N SER A 99 -4.89 -1.29 14.91
CA SER A 99 -5.44 -1.64 13.60
C SER A 99 -4.60 -2.65 12.82
N GLN A 100 -3.30 -2.73 13.12
CA GLN A 100 -2.37 -3.69 12.51
C GLN A 100 -2.34 -5.04 13.24
N GLY A 101 -3.18 -5.25 14.26
CA GLY A 101 -3.24 -6.50 15.02
C GLY A 101 -1.98 -6.78 15.85
N VAL A 102 -1.24 -5.74 16.25
CA VAL A 102 -0.04 -5.91 17.09
C VAL A 102 -0.41 -6.38 18.51
N ASP A 103 -1.67 -6.20 18.92
CA ASP A 103 -2.24 -6.70 20.19
C ASP A 103 -3.18 -7.90 19.95
N ILE A 104 -2.68 -9.02 19.43
CA ILE A 104 -3.44 -10.28 19.44
C ILE A 104 -3.08 -11.03 20.72
N GLU A 105 -3.89 -10.85 21.77
CA GLU A 105 -3.95 -11.83 22.86
C GLU A 105 -4.51 -13.14 22.27
N MET A 106 -3.69 -14.19 22.38
CA MET A 106 -3.92 -15.50 21.79
C MET A 106 -5.10 -16.18 22.50
N GLY A 107 -6.31 -15.94 22.03
CA GLY A 107 -7.51 -16.66 22.46
C GLY A 107 -7.45 -18.10 21.97
N THR A 108 -7.20 -19.03 22.88
CA THR A 108 -7.21 -20.48 22.62
C THR A 108 -8.65 -20.94 22.38
N THR A 109 -9.00 -21.25 21.14
CA THR A 109 -10.12 -22.16 20.84
C THR A 109 -9.55 -23.45 20.27
N ASP A 110 -9.90 -24.53 20.96
CA ASP A 110 -9.42 -25.89 20.82
C ASP A 110 -9.94 -26.51 19.51
N ASN A 111 -9.16 -26.32 18.44
CA ASN A 111 -9.05 -27.17 17.26
C ASN A 111 -7.98 -26.54 16.36
N ASP A 112 -6.74 -26.96 16.58
CA ASP A 112 -5.55 -26.36 15.97
C ASP A 112 -5.58 -26.45 14.42
N PRO A 113 -5.84 -25.33 13.72
CA PRO A 113 -5.88 -25.30 12.26
C PRO A 113 -4.49 -25.56 11.64
N LEU A 114 -3.42 -25.48 12.43
CA LEU A 114 -2.04 -25.62 11.99
C LEU A 114 -1.54 -27.06 12.07
N ALA A 115 -2.28 -28.01 12.64
CA ALA A 115 -1.85 -29.41 12.70
C ALA A 115 -1.58 -30.04 11.31
N THR A 116 -2.29 -29.58 10.27
CA THR A 116 -2.01 -29.98 8.88
C THR A 116 -0.73 -29.35 8.34
N TRP A 117 -0.42 -28.12 8.78
CA TRP A 117 0.79 -27.39 8.45
C TRP A 117 2.03 -28.00 9.13
N ASP A 118 1.94 -28.36 10.41
CA ASP A 118 3.01 -29.00 11.17
C ASP A 118 3.45 -30.33 10.54
N ARG A 119 2.49 -31.10 10.04
CA ARG A 119 2.75 -32.32 9.26
C ARG A 119 3.50 -32.01 7.95
N HIS A 120 3.16 -30.92 7.26
CA HIS A 120 3.84 -30.50 6.04
C HIS A 120 5.26 -29.97 6.30
N VAL A 121 5.47 -29.22 7.39
CA VAL A 121 6.79 -28.73 7.82
C VAL A 121 7.71 -29.92 8.15
N THR A 122 7.18 -30.92 8.85
CA THR A 122 7.94 -32.13 9.24
C THR A 122 8.38 -32.96 8.03
N VAL A 123 7.52 -33.11 7.02
CA VAL A 123 7.86 -33.83 5.77
C VAL A 123 8.89 -33.08 4.93
N ARG A 124 8.84 -31.73 4.90
CA ARG A 124 9.81 -30.90 4.15
C ARG A 124 11.18 -30.79 4.83
N ALA A 125 11.21 -30.77 6.16
CA ALA A 125 12.46 -30.70 6.94
C ALA A 125 13.39 -31.89 6.65
N GLN A 126 12.83 -33.05 6.28
CA GLN A 126 13.58 -34.26 5.89
C GLN A 126 14.21 -34.17 4.49
N SER A 127 13.89 -33.13 3.71
CA SER A 127 14.41 -32.90 2.34
C SER A 127 15.16 -31.56 2.19
N GLY A 128 15.31 -30.78 3.27
CA GLY A 128 15.55 -29.33 3.23
C GLY A 128 17.00 -28.83 3.22
N GLY A 129 17.98 -29.64 2.84
CA GLY A 129 19.40 -29.25 2.90
C GLY A 129 19.79 -27.99 2.09
N GLU A 130 19.03 -27.67 1.03
CA GLU A 130 19.37 -26.60 0.07
C GLU A 130 18.62 -25.28 0.37
N ALA A 131 17.37 -25.34 0.86
CA ALA A 131 16.55 -24.15 1.14
C ALA A 131 17.07 -23.33 2.34
N SER A 132 17.66 -24.00 3.34
CA SER A 132 18.28 -23.31 4.48
C SER A 132 19.52 -22.51 4.06
N LEU A 133 20.33 -23.04 3.13
CA LEU A 133 21.53 -22.35 2.63
C LEU A 133 21.17 -21.10 1.81
N GLU A 134 20.08 -21.18 1.03
CA GLU A 134 19.55 -20.06 0.26
C GLU A 134 19.13 -18.89 1.17
N LEU A 135 18.39 -19.19 2.25
CA LEU A 135 17.92 -18.22 3.24
C LEU A 135 19.07 -17.62 4.05
N GLU A 136 19.98 -18.43 4.56
CA GLU A 136 21.15 -17.96 5.31
C GLU A 136 22.06 -17.08 4.41
N SER A 137 22.25 -17.47 3.15
CA SER A 137 22.95 -16.66 2.14
C SER A 137 22.27 -15.30 1.92
N TYR A 138 20.94 -15.28 1.79
CA TYR A 138 20.20 -14.01 1.66
C TYR A 138 20.31 -13.13 2.91
N LEU A 139 20.17 -13.69 4.11
CA LEU A 139 20.21 -12.95 5.39
C LEU A 139 21.61 -12.43 5.75
N SER A 140 22.66 -13.11 5.28
CA SER A 140 24.05 -12.67 5.50
C SER A 140 24.48 -11.49 4.61
N LYS A 141 23.74 -11.19 3.54
CA LYS A 141 24.02 -10.05 2.67
C LYS A 141 23.61 -8.73 3.31
N VAL A 142 24.35 -7.68 2.97
CA VAL A 142 24.04 -6.32 3.41
C VAL A 142 22.66 -5.91 2.88
N PRO A 143 21.75 -5.39 3.74
CA PRO A 143 20.45 -4.92 3.32
C PRO A 143 20.54 -3.85 2.23
N ILE A 144 19.76 -4.02 1.17
CA ILE A 144 19.68 -3.05 0.08
C ILE A 144 19.06 -1.76 0.61
N ARG A 145 19.69 -0.61 0.31
CA ARG A 145 19.14 0.69 0.70
C ARG A 145 17.81 0.91 -0.01
N ARG A 146 16.82 1.36 0.76
CA ARG A 146 15.53 1.79 0.21
C ARG A 146 15.74 2.98 -0.74
N SER A 147 15.14 2.91 -1.93
CA SER A 147 15.10 3.97 -2.92
C SER A 147 13.71 4.02 -3.52
N ASP A 148 13.22 5.21 -3.87
CA ASP A 148 11.90 5.38 -4.50
C ASP A 148 11.78 4.68 -5.87
N ARG A 149 12.92 4.37 -6.50
CA ARG A 149 12.97 3.65 -7.78
C ARG A 149 13.12 2.13 -7.62
N PHE A 150 13.28 1.65 -6.40
CA PHE A 150 13.53 0.24 -6.15
C PHE A 150 12.23 -0.57 -6.23
N ASN A 151 12.16 -1.51 -7.17
CA ASN A 151 11.05 -2.44 -7.30
C ASN A 151 11.46 -3.82 -6.76
N ILE A 152 10.87 -4.21 -5.63
CA ILE A 152 11.16 -5.49 -4.97
C ILE A 152 10.80 -6.71 -5.82
N LEU A 153 9.76 -6.63 -6.66
CA LEU A 153 9.37 -7.73 -7.54
C LEU A 153 10.38 -7.91 -8.67
N THR A 154 10.83 -6.81 -9.28
CA THR A 154 11.89 -6.83 -10.29
C THR A 154 13.22 -7.32 -9.69
N TRP A 155 13.50 -6.96 -8.44
CA TRP A 155 14.69 -7.46 -7.74
C TRP A 155 14.66 -8.98 -7.56
N TRP A 156 13.56 -9.54 -7.03
CA TRP A 156 13.40 -10.99 -6.90
C TRP A 156 13.41 -11.72 -8.24
N GLN A 157 12.93 -11.07 -9.32
CA GLN A 157 13.03 -11.59 -10.68
C GLN A 157 14.48 -11.68 -11.15
N MET A 158 15.27 -10.61 -10.96
CA MET A 158 16.68 -10.57 -11.34
C MET A 158 17.54 -11.54 -10.53
N ASN A 159 17.23 -11.73 -9.25
CA ASN A 159 17.94 -12.65 -8.35
C ASN A 159 17.35 -14.07 -8.33
N SER A 160 16.42 -14.40 -9.23
CA SER A 160 15.76 -15.71 -9.25
C SER A 160 16.70 -16.89 -9.55
N SER A 161 17.81 -16.65 -10.26
CA SER A 161 18.83 -17.67 -10.51
C SER A 161 19.68 -17.97 -9.29
N GLU A 162 19.92 -16.97 -8.44
CA GLU A 162 20.68 -17.10 -7.20
C GLU A 162 19.80 -17.62 -6.05
N TYR A 163 18.52 -17.25 -6.08
CA TYR A 163 17.53 -17.59 -5.07
C TYR A 163 16.27 -18.21 -5.70
N PRO A 164 16.35 -19.45 -6.21
CA PRO A 164 15.24 -20.07 -6.94
C PRO A 164 14.04 -20.45 -6.06
N THR A 165 14.23 -20.74 -4.77
CA THR A 165 13.13 -21.11 -3.86
C THR A 165 12.53 -19.88 -3.22
N LEU A 166 13.37 -18.98 -2.71
CA LEU A 166 12.95 -17.74 -2.06
C LEU A 166 12.30 -16.78 -3.05
N SER A 167 12.77 -16.66 -4.30
CA SER A 167 12.11 -15.80 -5.29
C SER A 167 10.69 -16.24 -5.60
N ARG A 168 10.43 -17.56 -5.64
CA ARG A 168 9.08 -18.12 -5.78
C ARG A 168 8.22 -17.81 -4.57
N MET A 169 8.73 -18.07 -3.36
CA MET A 169 8.02 -17.75 -2.11
C MET A 169 7.72 -16.25 -2.00
N ALA A 170 8.71 -15.40 -2.27
CA ALA A 170 8.58 -13.95 -2.23
C ALA A 170 7.55 -13.46 -3.24
N ARG A 171 7.54 -13.99 -4.47
CA ARG A 171 6.51 -13.66 -5.46
C ARG A 171 5.11 -14.02 -4.94
N ASP A 172 4.95 -15.22 -4.41
CA ASP A 172 3.66 -15.70 -3.93
C ASP A 172 3.16 -14.86 -2.74
N MET A 173 4.05 -14.51 -1.80
CA MET A 173 3.72 -13.67 -0.64
C MET A 173 3.45 -12.21 -1.02
N LEU A 174 4.26 -11.63 -1.91
CA LEU A 174 4.17 -10.22 -2.28
C LEU A 174 2.99 -9.92 -3.22
N ALA A 175 2.52 -10.93 -3.97
CA ALA A 175 1.37 -10.82 -4.86
C ALA A 175 0.01 -10.94 -4.13
N VAL A 176 -0.01 -11.36 -2.86
CA VAL A 176 -1.25 -11.44 -2.08
C VAL A 176 -1.88 -10.05 -1.96
N PRO A 177 -3.18 -9.88 -2.28
CA PRO A 177 -3.90 -8.66 -1.98
C PRO A 177 -3.83 -8.36 -0.49
N ALA A 178 -3.36 -7.16 -0.13
CA ALA A 178 -3.11 -6.79 1.25
C ALA A 178 -4.38 -6.45 2.04
N SER A 179 -5.54 -6.38 1.37
CA SER A 179 -6.81 -6.02 2.01
C SER A 179 -8.01 -6.75 1.40
N THR A 180 -9.09 -6.80 2.18
CA THR A 180 -10.42 -7.25 1.73
C THR A 180 -11.05 -6.34 0.68
N VAL A 181 -10.44 -5.20 0.35
CA VAL A 181 -10.94 -4.29 -0.68
C VAL A 181 -11.04 -4.99 -2.04
N ALA A 182 -10.17 -5.97 -2.31
CA ALA A 182 -10.26 -6.82 -3.49
C ALA A 182 -11.59 -7.59 -3.57
N SER A 183 -11.99 -8.22 -2.46
CA SER A 183 -13.24 -8.97 -2.39
C SER A 183 -14.44 -8.01 -2.34
N GLU A 184 -14.38 -6.91 -1.59
CA GLU A 184 -15.45 -5.89 -1.56
C GLU A 184 -15.68 -5.24 -2.93
N SER A 185 -14.61 -4.95 -3.70
CA SER A 185 -14.73 -4.45 -5.07
C SER A 185 -15.31 -5.50 -6.01
N ALA A 186 -14.94 -6.77 -5.85
CA ALA A 186 -15.50 -7.88 -6.62
C ALA A 186 -17.00 -8.07 -6.32
N PHE A 187 -17.39 -8.03 -5.05
CA PHE A 187 -18.79 -8.09 -4.62
C PHE A 187 -19.59 -6.87 -5.08
N SER A 188 -19.05 -5.66 -4.96
CA SER A 188 -19.69 -4.44 -5.46
C SER A 188 -19.92 -4.49 -6.98
N THR A 189 -18.92 -5.00 -7.72
CA THR A 189 -19.05 -5.21 -9.17
C THR A 189 -20.06 -6.31 -9.49
N GLY A 190 -20.02 -7.42 -8.76
CA GLY A 190 -20.98 -8.52 -8.87
C GLY A 190 -22.42 -8.07 -8.64
N SER A 191 -22.66 -7.23 -7.63
CA SER A 191 -23.97 -6.63 -7.37
C SER A 191 -24.45 -5.73 -8.52
N ARG A 192 -23.55 -5.05 -9.24
CA ARG A 192 -23.91 -4.26 -10.44
C ARG A 192 -24.21 -5.14 -11.65
N VAL A 193 -23.54 -6.28 -11.78
CA VAL A 193 -23.85 -7.30 -12.80
C VAL A 193 -25.20 -7.96 -12.49
N LEU A 194 -25.53 -8.11 -11.21
CA LEU A 194 -26.76 -8.69 -10.67
C LEU A 194 -27.90 -7.68 -10.40
N SER A 195 -27.89 -6.49 -11.02
CA SER A 195 -28.93 -5.48 -10.79
C SER A 195 -30.36 -6.06 -10.93
N ASP A 196 -31.35 -5.46 -10.24
CA ASP A 196 -32.76 -5.92 -10.15
C ASP A 196 -33.44 -6.29 -11.48
N PHE A 197 -32.92 -5.83 -12.62
CA PHE A 197 -33.41 -6.14 -13.96
C PHE A 197 -32.83 -7.43 -14.60
N ARG A 198 -31.90 -8.14 -13.94
CA ARG A 198 -31.21 -9.34 -14.48
C ARG A 198 -31.15 -10.53 -13.52
N SER A 199 -32.17 -10.70 -12.67
CA SER A 199 -32.26 -11.71 -11.60
C SER A 199 -32.36 -13.19 -12.05
N ARG A 200 -32.04 -13.52 -13.31
CA ARG A 200 -32.20 -14.88 -13.89
C ARG A 200 -30.88 -15.51 -14.35
N MET A 201 -29.74 -14.91 -14.03
CA MET A 201 -28.43 -15.47 -14.39
C MET A 201 -28.01 -16.54 -13.39
N THR A 202 -27.43 -17.63 -13.88
CA THR A 202 -26.86 -18.66 -12.99
C THR A 202 -25.56 -18.15 -12.36
N PRO A 203 -25.20 -18.61 -11.14
CA PRO A 203 -23.96 -18.22 -10.48
C PRO A 203 -22.70 -18.40 -11.35
N GLU A 204 -22.66 -19.45 -12.16
CA GLU A 204 -21.54 -19.77 -13.06
C GLU A 204 -21.40 -18.72 -14.17
N THR A 205 -22.52 -18.20 -14.68
CA THR A 205 -22.50 -17.15 -15.70
C THR A 205 -22.04 -15.82 -15.10
N VAL A 206 -22.40 -15.54 -13.85
CA VAL A 206 -21.96 -14.34 -13.13
C VAL A 206 -20.45 -14.42 -12.85
N GLU A 207 -19.96 -15.55 -12.36
CA GLU A 207 -18.54 -15.80 -12.15
C GLU A 207 -17.75 -15.62 -13.45
N ALA A 208 -18.19 -16.26 -14.55
CA ALA A 208 -17.55 -16.14 -15.84
C ALA A 208 -17.47 -14.68 -16.33
N LEU A 209 -18.53 -13.89 -16.13
CA LEU A 209 -18.56 -12.47 -16.52
C LEU A 209 -17.64 -11.60 -15.65
N VAL A 210 -17.62 -11.82 -14.33
CA VAL A 210 -16.73 -11.09 -13.42
C VAL A 210 -15.27 -11.42 -13.73
N CYS A 211 -14.93 -12.71 -13.88
CA CYS A 211 -13.59 -13.16 -14.25
C CYS A 211 -13.16 -12.63 -15.63
N LEU A 212 -14.03 -12.68 -16.65
CA LEU A 212 -13.72 -12.16 -17.98
C LEU A 212 -13.51 -10.64 -17.94
N GLN A 213 -14.33 -9.90 -17.20
CA GLN A 213 -14.17 -8.46 -17.04
C GLN A 213 -12.84 -8.10 -16.37
N ASP A 214 -12.46 -8.81 -15.32
CA ASP A 214 -11.20 -8.58 -14.63
C ASP A 214 -9.98 -9.00 -15.48
N TRP A 215 -10.09 -10.05 -16.29
CA TRP A 215 -9.06 -10.44 -17.28
C TRP A 215 -8.87 -9.38 -18.37
N ILE A 216 -9.96 -8.84 -18.92
CA ILE A 216 -9.91 -7.78 -19.94
C ILE A 216 -9.27 -6.51 -19.35
N ARG A 217 -9.57 -6.18 -18.10
CA ARG A 217 -8.93 -5.05 -17.39
C ARG A 217 -7.45 -5.29 -17.14
N ALA A 218 -7.06 -6.51 -16.78
CA ALA A 218 -5.66 -6.86 -16.57
C ALA A 218 -4.85 -6.79 -17.87
N SER A 219 -5.42 -7.25 -18.98
CA SER A 219 -4.78 -7.22 -20.30
C SER A 219 -4.65 -5.80 -20.89
N GLY A 220 -5.62 -4.91 -20.65
CA GLY A 220 -5.56 -3.51 -21.09
C GLY A 220 -4.47 -2.66 -20.43
N ASN A 221 -3.97 -3.04 -19.25
CA ASN A 221 -2.82 -2.37 -18.61
C ASN A 221 -1.47 -2.77 -19.21
N THR A 222 -1.38 -3.89 -19.92
CA THR A 222 -0.15 -4.37 -20.57
C THR A 222 0.13 -3.65 -21.90
N GLN A 223 -0.87 -2.98 -22.48
CA GLN A 223 -0.78 -2.43 -23.85
C GLN A 223 -0.40 -0.94 -23.94
N ARG A 224 0.01 -0.31 -22.83
CA ARG A 224 0.53 1.08 -22.83
C ARG A 224 2.05 1.22 -22.90
N SER A 225 2.81 0.12 -23.02
CA SER A 225 4.28 0.14 -23.07
C SER A 225 4.91 -0.33 -24.38
N MET A 226 4.13 -0.64 -25.41
CA MET A 226 4.70 -1.01 -26.71
C MET A 226 3.70 -0.66 -27.80
N ASP A 227 3.78 0.57 -28.29
CA ASP A 227 3.40 0.99 -29.64
C ASP A 227 4.05 2.36 -29.91
N SER A 228 5.38 2.34 -29.96
CA SER A 228 6.17 3.23 -30.81
C SER A 228 7.01 2.31 -31.67
N VAL A 229 6.51 1.98 -32.86
CA VAL A 229 7.21 1.74 -34.14
C VAL A 229 6.15 1.27 -35.13
N HIS A 230 5.56 2.21 -35.87
CA HIS A 230 5.38 2.11 -37.33
C HIS A 230 5.10 3.51 -37.86
N ASP A 231 6.14 4.35 -37.80
CA ASP A 231 6.36 5.34 -38.84
C ASP A 231 7.22 4.63 -39.90
N ILE A 232 6.59 4.25 -41.00
CA ILE A 232 7.29 4.00 -42.26
C ILE A 232 6.65 4.96 -43.25
N THR A 233 7.25 6.14 -43.37
CA THR A 233 7.10 6.99 -44.53
C THR A 233 8.31 6.81 -45.46
N VAL A 234 7.99 6.49 -46.71
CA VAL A 234 8.56 7.01 -47.98
C VAL A 234 9.91 6.42 -48.44
N GLU A 235 9.90 5.79 -49.63
CA GLU A 235 10.56 6.16 -50.91
C GLU A 235 10.07 5.06 -51.91
N GLY A 236 9.47 5.28 -53.08
CA GLY A 236 9.78 6.18 -54.20
C GLY A 236 10.00 5.26 -55.42
N GLU A 237 9.15 5.29 -56.45
CA GLU A 237 9.51 4.77 -57.78
C GLU A 237 8.62 5.37 -58.88
N GLU A 238 9.32 5.92 -59.87
CA GLU A 238 8.85 6.69 -61.04
C GLU A 238 8.19 5.82 -62.12
N GLU A 239 7.43 6.54 -62.95
CA GLU A 239 6.86 6.17 -64.26
C GLU A 239 7.88 5.51 -65.24
N PRO A 240 7.36 4.81 -66.26
CA PRO A 240 7.18 5.49 -67.55
C PRO A 240 5.79 5.32 -68.19
#